data_AF-A0A0B7FSA7-F1
#
_entry.id   AF-A0A0B7FSA7-F1
#
_cell.length_a   1.000
_cell.length_b   1.000
_cell.length_c   1.000
_cell.angle_alpha   90.00
_cell.angle_beta   90.00
_cell.angle_gamma   90.00
#
_symmetry.space_group_name_H-M   'P 1'
#
loop_
_entity.id
_entity.type
_entity.pdbx_description
1 polymer ?
#
loop_
_entity_poly.entity_id
_entity_poly.type
_entity_poly.pdbx_seq_one_letter_code
_entity_poly.pdbx_strand_id
1 'polypeptide(L)'
;MDMSSPFLPPSSAAPTPAPDEVQTPRAIPTAPEEAPRRNRRARNAFEGNIPVVTDPTAERLRERFYQFLKEYNETVELDGEAAEPEENLYVAQVRAMVENELTTLYVNHHHLMAFDPIITAAIDQQYYRFLPHLRLALFALVKEIAPEYIYENPMGIDLGQTGPITADGSQLQVQYNHLVAPSAMLAHTSRKTKDFHLAFHSLALVDSIRDMRMTSVGRLTAISGTDIMIIYKVL
;
A
#
# COMPACT_ATOMS: atom_id res chain seq x y z
N MET A 1 0.19 -10.87 79.97
CA MET A 1 1.30 -10.36 79.13
C MET A 1 1.02 -10.87 77.73
N ASP A 2 -0.05 -10.41 77.05
CA ASP A 2 -0.27 -9.04 76.53
C ASP A 2 0.76 -8.76 75.42
N MET A 3 0.48 -8.48 74.14
CA MET A 3 -0.62 -7.94 73.35
C MET A 3 -0.51 -8.60 71.95
N SER A 4 -1.50 -8.79 71.09
CA SER A 4 -2.32 -7.75 70.47
C SER A 4 -3.39 -8.44 69.59
N SER A 5 -4.65 -8.09 69.82
CA SER A 5 -5.77 -8.13 68.85
C SER A 5 -6.11 -6.66 68.55
N PRO A 6 -6.84 -6.26 67.49
CA PRO A 6 -8.25 -6.65 67.27
C PRO A 6 -8.60 -6.68 65.74
N PHE A 7 -9.80 -6.90 65.18
CA PHE A 7 -11.17 -7.18 65.59
C PHE A 7 -11.92 -7.66 64.30
N LEU A 8 -12.91 -8.53 64.44
CA LEU A 8 -14.05 -8.74 63.51
C LEU A 8 -15.32 -8.31 64.28
N PRO A 9 -16.59 -8.30 63.77
CA PRO A 9 -17.23 -8.13 62.44
C PRO A 9 -18.43 -7.12 62.63
N PRO A 10 -19.72 -7.28 62.21
CA PRO A 10 -20.43 -8.00 61.13
C PRO A 10 -21.50 -7.14 60.39
N SER A 11 -22.28 -7.73 59.48
CA SER A 11 -23.75 -7.53 59.26
C SER A 11 -24.10 -7.48 57.77
N SER A 12 -24.62 -8.54 57.13
CA SER A 12 -25.92 -9.22 57.25
C SER A 12 -26.97 -8.75 56.22
N ALA A 13 -27.56 -9.76 55.57
CA ALA A 13 -28.92 -9.83 55.01
C ALA A 13 -29.24 -9.20 53.63
N ALA A 14 -29.42 -10.08 52.64
CA ALA A 14 -30.47 -9.99 51.61
C ALA A 14 -31.87 -10.08 52.29
N PRO A 15 -33.04 -9.70 51.68
CA PRO A 15 -33.57 -10.28 50.43
C PRO A 15 -34.50 -9.38 49.55
N THR A 16 -34.87 -9.85 48.35
CA THR A 16 -35.99 -9.41 47.47
C THR A 16 -37.37 -9.75 48.09
N PRO A 17 -38.56 -9.15 47.77
CA PRO A 17 -39.26 -9.17 46.44
C PRO A 17 -40.18 -7.92 46.11
N ALA A 18 -40.90 -7.99 44.97
CA ALA A 18 -41.79 -7.01 44.28
C ALA A 18 -43.14 -6.66 44.99
N PRO A 19 -44.24 -6.17 44.36
CA PRO A 19 -44.54 -5.12 43.34
C PRO A 19 -45.60 -4.07 43.84
N ASP A 20 -46.12 -3.23 42.93
CA ASP A 20 -47.44 -2.52 42.91
C ASP A 20 -47.67 -1.07 43.47
N GLU A 21 -48.17 -0.27 42.52
CA GLU A 21 -49.27 0.71 42.50
C GLU A 21 -49.37 2.01 43.34
N VAL A 22 -50.05 2.97 42.66
CA VAL A 22 -50.86 4.14 43.10
C VAL A 22 -50.24 5.50 42.67
N GLN A 23 -50.61 6.07 41.49
CA GLN A 23 -51.72 7.04 41.20
C GLN A 23 -51.65 8.33 42.06
N THR A 24 -51.72 9.61 41.63
CA THR A 24 -52.06 10.41 40.41
C THR A 24 -51.79 11.91 40.82
N PRO A 25 -52.11 13.01 40.07
CA PRO A 25 -52.23 13.28 38.63
C PRO A 25 -51.55 14.62 38.15
N ARG A 26 -51.51 14.81 36.82
CA ARG A 26 -51.75 16.09 36.08
C ARG A 26 -50.67 17.20 36.10
N ALA A 27 -49.97 17.34 34.97
CA ALA A 27 -50.09 18.49 34.06
C ALA A 27 -49.22 18.25 32.80
N ILE A 28 -49.87 18.16 31.64
CA ILE A 28 -49.18 18.22 30.34
C ILE A 28 -49.28 19.68 29.87
N PRO A 29 -48.16 20.42 29.73
CA PRO A 29 -48.07 21.46 28.74
C PRO A 29 -47.34 20.88 27.53
N THR A 30 -48.10 20.76 26.45
CA THR A 30 -47.65 20.57 25.07
C THR A 30 -46.63 21.65 24.68
N ALA A 31 -45.43 21.24 24.31
CA ALA A 31 -44.50 22.01 23.48
C ALA A 31 -43.71 21.05 22.59
N PRO A 32 -43.49 21.37 21.29
CA PRO A 32 -42.79 20.49 20.37
C PRO A 32 -41.28 20.69 20.55
N GLU A 33 -40.63 19.81 21.31
CA GLU A 33 -39.17 19.81 21.43
C GLU A 33 -38.58 18.99 20.28
N GLU A 34 -38.15 19.72 19.24
CA GLU A 34 -37.36 19.24 18.12
C GLU A 34 -36.02 18.68 18.64
N ALA A 35 -35.98 17.37 18.89
CA ALA A 35 -34.78 16.69 19.37
C ALA A 35 -33.66 16.79 18.31
N PRO A 36 -32.51 17.44 18.61
CA PRO A 36 -31.40 17.47 17.69
C PRO A 36 -30.86 16.05 17.57
N ARG A 37 -30.92 15.53 16.33
CA ARG A 37 -30.39 14.24 15.92
C ARG A 37 -29.01 14.10 16.53
N ARG A 38 -28.85 13.10 17.41
CA ARG A 38 -27.60 12.69 18.06
C ARG A 38 -26.49 12.71 17.01
N ASN A 39 -25.74 13.82 16.98
CA ASN A 39 -24.63 14.00 16.07
C ASN A 39 -23.74 12.78 16.28
N ARG A 40 -23.62 11.99 15.20
CA ARG A 40 -22.74 10.83 15.13
C ARG A 40 -21.42 11.32 15.71
N ARG A 41 -21.05 10.71 16.83
CA ARG A 41 -19.79 10.93 17.55
C ARG A 41 -18.73 11.33 16.54
N ALA A 42 -18.21 12.54 16.67
CA ALA A 42 -17.04 13.02 15.96
C ALA A 42 -15.89 12.05 16.27
N ARG A 43 -15.83 10.94 15.54
CA ARG A 43 -14.77 9.95 15.66
C ARG A 43 -13.48 10.44 14.96
N ASN A 44 -13.57 11.59 14.29
CA ASN A 44 -12.54 12.13 13.42
C ASN A 44 -11.97 13.47 13.95
N ALA A 45 -12.24 13.84 15.21
CA ALA A 45 -11.66 15.04 15.81
C ALA A 45 -10.18 14.89 16.19
N PHE A 46 -9.61 13.68 16.10
CA PHE A 46 -8.20 13.41 16.39
C PHE A 46 -7.35 13.25 15.11
N GLU A 47 -7.93 13.47 13.93
CA GLU A 47 -7.44 12.93 12.65
C GLU A 47 -6.63 13.95 11.82
N GLY A 48 -6.15 15.04 12.43
CA GLY A 48 -5.67 16.20 11.67
C GLY A 48 -4.19 16.57 11.75
N ASN A 49 -3.41 16.09 12.73
CA ASN A 49 -2.06 16.66 12.90
C ASN A 49 -1.04 15.76 13.61
N ILE A 50 -1.17 14.43 13.48
CA ILE A 50 -0.07 13.55 13.88
C ILE A 50 0.91 13.55 12.70
N PRO A 51 2.16 14.05 12.88
CA PRO A 51 3.14 14.02 11.81
C PRO A 51 3.40 12.57 11.41
N VAL A 52 3.32 12.28 10.12
CA VAL A 52 3.73 10.98 9.59
C VAL A 52 5.23 10.87 9.83
N VAL A 53 5.61 9.94 10.71
CA VAL A 53 7.02 9.69 11.01
C VAL A 53 7.63 8.98 9.82
N THR A 54 8.51 9.67 9.10
CA THR A 54 9.31 9.03 8.05
C THR A 54 10.55 8.39 8.66
N ASP A 55 10.88 7.19 8.17
CA ASP A 55 12.07 6.48 8.60
C ASP A 55 13.29 6.97 7.82
N PRO A 56 14.28 7.63 8.47
CA PRO A 56 15.45 8.16 7.77
C PRO A 56 16.31 7.06 7.15
N THR A 57 16.29 5.84 7.70
CA THR A 57 17.02 4.69 7.12
C THR A 57 16.39 4.27 5.80
N ALA A 58 15.07 4.24 5.77
CA ALA A 58 14.32 3.84 4.60
C ALA A 58 14.39 4.88 3.47
N GLU A 59 14.45 6.17 3.80
CA GLU A 59 14.69 7.24 2.83
C GLU A 59 16.06 7.10 2.15
N ARG A 60 17.12 6.85 2.93
CA ARG A 60 18.46 6.59 2.39
C ARG A 60 18.50 5.35 1.50
N LEU A 61 17.83 4.29 1.92
CA LEU A 61 17.73 3.05 1.14
C LEU A 61 17.02 3.28 -0.19
N ARG A 62 15.94 4.09 -0.21
CA ARG A 62 15.24 4.48 -1.44
C ARG A 62 16.18 5.19 -2.41
N GLU A 63 16.96 6.17 -1.94
CA GLU A 63 17.89 6.93 -2.77
C GLU A 63 18.99 6.04 -3.35
N ARG A 64 19.59 5.18 -2.52
CA ARG A 64 20.62 4.23 -2.96
C ARG A 64 20.08 3.21 -3.95
N PHE A 65 18.89 2.68 -3.72
CA PHE A 65 18.26 1.73 -4.64
C PHE A 65 17.90 2.39 -5.98
N TYR A 66 17.45 3.65 -5.96
CA TYR A 66 17.24 4.41 -7.19
C TYR A 66 18.55 4.65 -7.97
N GLN A 67 19.64 5.00 -7.28
CA GLN A 67 20.97 5.09 -7.90
C GLN A 67 21.42 3.77 -8.50
N PHE A 68 21.26 2.65 -7.77
CA PHE A 68 21.55 1.31 -8.27
C PHE A 68 20.82 1.01 -9.59
N LEU A 69 19.50 1.24 -9.66
CA LEU A 69 18.75 0.98 -10.90
C LEU A 69 19.19 1.86 -12.07
N LYS A 70 19.72 3.05 -11.79
CA LYS A 70 20.14 4.03 -12.80
C LYS A 70 21.58 3.85 -13.27
N GLU A 71 22.49 3.50 -12.37
CA GLU A 71 23.94 3.50 -12.60
C GLU A 71 24.52 2.10 -12.77
N TYR A 72 23.82 1.05 -12.34
CA TYR A 72 24.34 -0.31 -12.44
C TYR A 72 24.46 -0.77 -13.90
N ASN A 73 25.70 -1.01 -14.32
CA ASN A 73 26.03 -1.72 -15.54
C ASN A 73 26.70 -3.06 -15.18
N GLU A 74 26.35 -4.11 -15.90
CA GLU A 74 27.03 -5.39 -15.77
C GLU A 74 28.31 -5.30 -16.61
N THR A 75 29.45 -5.05 -15.97
CA THR A 75 30.75 -5.03 -16.66
C THR A 75 31.14 -6.46 -17.02
N VAL A 76 30.60 -6.98 -18.12
CA VAL A 76 31.06 -8.26 -18.66
C VAL A 76 32.38 -8.00 -19.37
N GLU A 77 33.49 -8.16 -18.65
CA GLU A 77 34.83 -8.20 -19.25
C GLU A 77 34.93 -9.46 -20.13
N LEU A 78 34.52 -9.35 -21.40
CA LEU A 78 34.72 -10.38 -22.42
C LEU A 78 36.05 -10.11 -23.14
N ASP A 79 37.05 -10.96 -22.86
CA ASP A 79 38.25 -11.17 -23.67
C ASP A 79 39.02 -9.93 -24.14
N GLY A 80 39.27 -8.98 -23.22
CA GLY A 80 40.30 -7.95 -23.39
C GLY A 80 39.96 -6.78 -24.33
N GLU A 81 38.76 -6.76 -24.91
CA GLU A 81 38.25 -5.61 -25.65
C GLU A 81 37.12 -4.98 -24.83
N ALA A 82 37.30 -3.72 -24.41
CA ALA A 82 36.29 -2.99 -23.67
C ALA A 82 35.08 -2.74 -24.58
N ALA A 83 34.11 -3.65 -24.56
CA ALA A 83 32.80 -3.41 -25.12
C ALA A 83 32.21 -2.18 -24.40
N GLU A 84 31.93 -1.12 -25.16
CA GLU A 84 31.17 0.03 -24.68
C GLU A 84 29.95 -0.50 -23.93
N PRO A 85 29.67 -0.07 -22.68
CA PRO A 85 28.56 -0.59 -21.92
C PRO A 85 27.27 -0.18 -22.65
N GLU A 86 26.73 -1.09 -23.45
CA GLU A 86 25.43 -0.95 -24.06
C GLU A 86 24.40 -0.91 -22.93
N GLU A 87 23.86 0.29 -22.69
CA GLU A 87 22.67 0.61 -21.91
C GLU A 87 22.52 -0.08 -20.54
N ASN A 88 22.30 0.71 -19.47
CA ASN A 88 22.12 0.16 -18.12
C ASN A 88 21.06 -0.95 -18.10
N LEU A 89 21.44 -2.14 -17.62
CA LEU A 89 20.65 -3.38 -17.69
C LEU A 89 19.20 -3.18 -17.22
N TYR A 90 19.03 -2.49 -16.08
CA TYR A 90 17.72 -2.23 -15.49
C TYR A 90 16.93 -1.15 -16.22
N VAL A 91 17.60 -0.18 -16.87
CA VAL A 91 16.92 0.83 -17.68
C VAL A 91 16.36 0.19 -18.95
N ALA A 92 17.15 -0.65 -19.62
CA ALA A 92 16.70 -1.43 -20.77
C ALA A 92 15.53 -2.35 -20.38
N GLN A 93 15.61 -3.00 -19.21
CA GLN A 93 14.53 -3.84 -18.69
C GLN A 93 13.25 -3.04 -18.38
N VAL A 94 13.36 -1.81 -17.86
CA VAL A 94 12.19 -0.93 -17.65
C VAL A 94 11.56 -0.52 -18.98
N ARG A 95 12.34 -0.26 -20.03
CA ARG A 95 11.79 0.00 -21.37
C ARG A 95 11.04 -1.21 -21.90
N ALA A 96 11.60 -2.41 -21.78
CA ALA A 96 10.93 -3.66 -22.14
C ALA A 96 9.66 -3.90 -21.31
N MET A 97 9.65 -3.46 -20.03
CA MET A 97 8.49 -3.53 -19.17
C MET A 97 7.34 -2.64 -19.69
N VAL A 98 7.66 -1.44 -20.17
CA VAL A 98 6.67 -0.52 -20.76
C VAL A 98 6.12 -1.06 -22.09
N GLU A 99 7.00 -1.59 -22.97
CA GLU A 99 6.61 -2.14 -24.27
C GLU A 99 5.70 -3.36 -24.15
N ASN A 100 5.97 -4.24 -23.17
CA ASN A 100 5.20 -5.45 -22.92
C ASN A 100 4.06 -5.25 -21.91
N GLU A 101 3.79 -4.01 -21.51
CA GLU A 101 2.80 -3.65 -20.49
C GLU A 101 2.93 -4.42 -19.17
N LEU A 102 4.15 -4.81 -18.80
CA LEU A 102 4.44 -5.48 -17.54
C LEU A 102 4.50 -4.47 -16.39
N THR A 103 4.20 -4.94 -15.18
CA THR A 103 4.31 -4.11 -13.95
C THR A 103 5.36 -4.64 -12.97
N THR A 104 6.06 -5.72 -13.34
CA THR A 104 7.02 -6.41 -12.46
C THR A 104 8.44 -6.29 -13.01
N LEU A 105 9.35 -5.73 -12.21
CA LEU A 105 10.78 -5.69 -12.49
C LEU A 105 11.49 -6.82 -11.74
N TYR A 106 12.32 -7.57 -12.45
CA TYR A 106 13.16 -8.62 -11.86
C TYR A 106 14.54 -8.07 -11.52
N VAL A 107 14.96 -8.24 -10.28
CA VAL A 107 16.24 -7.75 -9.77
C VAL A 107 17.06 -8.92 -9.24
N ASN A 108 18.25 -9.09 -9.80
CA ASN A 108 19.24 -10.04 -9.31
C ASN A 108 19.82 -9.56 -7.98
N HIS A 109 19.75 -10.39 -6.94
CA HIS A 109 20.30 -10.08 -5.62
C HIS A 109 21.82 -9.91 -5.64
N HIS A 110 22.54 -10.66 -6.48
CA HIS A 110 23.99 -10.54 -6.59
C HIS A 110 24.44 -9.17 -7.11
N HIS A 111 23.65 -8.54 -7.99
CA HIS A 111 23.96 -7.21 -8.52
C HIS A 111 23.84 -6.15 -7.43
N LEU A 112 22.83 -6.29 -6.57
CA LEU A 112 22.63 -5.42 -5.42
C LEU A 112 23.78 -5.57 -4.42
N MET A 113 24.21 -6.81 -4.18
CA MET A 113 25.35 -7.13 -3.32
C MET A 113 26.67 -6.56 -3.86
N ALA A 114 26.88 -6.60 -5.17
CA ALA A 114 28.06 -6.05 -5.83
C ALA A 114 28.12 -4.52 -5.77
N PHE A 115 26.96 -3.85 -5.91
CA PHE A 115 26.86 -2.40 -5.86
C PHE A 115 26.99 -1.86 -4.43
N ASP A 116 26.16 -2.34 -3.50
CA ASP A 116 26.18 -1.89 -2.11
C ASP A 116 25.78 -3.04 -1.15
N PRO A 117 26.75 -3.62 -0.44
CA PRO A 117 26.49 -4.73 0.48
C PRO A 117 25.69 -4.30 1.72
N ILE A 118 25.73 -3.01 2.08
CA ILE A 118 25.06 -2.48 3.28
C ILE A 118 23.54 -2.44 3.05
N ILE A 119 23.09 -1.93 1.90
CA ILE A 119 21.66 -1.91 1.57
C ILE A 119 21.14 -3.33 1.37
N THR A 120 21.95 -4.20 0.77
CA THR A 120 21.58 -5.61 0.53
C THR A 120 21.31 -6.31 1.85
N ALA A 121 22.23 -6.22 2.81
CA ALA A 121 22.04 -6.78 4.14
C ALA A 121 20.81 -6.18 4.85
N ALA A 122 20.52 -4.89 4.68
CA ALA A 122 19.33 -4.27 5.25
C ALA A 122 18.04 -4.84 4.65
N ILE A 123 18.00 -5.03 3.33
CA ILE A 123 16.87 -5.62 2.60
C ILE A 123 16.64 -7.07 3.03
N ASP A 124 17.71 -7.84 3.22
CA ASP A 124 17.62 -9.23 3.68
C ASP A 124 17.03 -9.36 5.09
N GLN A 125 17.30 -8.39 5.97
CA GLN A 125 16.86 -8.40 7.36
C GLN A 125 15.47 -7.79 7.59
N GLN A 126 15.05 -6.83 6.77
CA GLN A 126 13.80 -6.08 6.98
C GLN A 126 13.07 -5.78 5.67
N TYR A 127 13.02 -6.77 4.78
CA TYR A 127 12.39 -6.67 3.46
C TYR A 127 11.01 -6.02 3.48
N TYR A 128 10.11 -6.49 4.36
CA TYR A 128 8.73 -6.00 4.38
C TYR A 128 8.62 -4.53 4.81
N ARG A 129 9.54 -4.06 5.66
CA ARG A 129 9.62 -2.64 6.07
C ARG A 129 10.07 -1.75 4.90
N PHE A 130 10.99 -2.24 4.08
CA PHE A 130 11.58 -1.47 2.97
C PHE A 130 10.84 -1.61 1.65
N LEU A 131 9.98 -2.62 1.50
CA LEU A 131 9.15 -2.85 0.33
C LEU A 131 8.44 -1.60 -0.23
N PRO A 132 7.73 -0.78 0.58
CA PRO A 132 7.09 0.43 0.05
C PRO A 132 8.10 1.43 -0.51
N HIS A 133 9.28 1.55 0.11
CA HIS A 133 10.33 2.47 -0.32
C HIS A 133 11.02 2.00 -1.61
N LEU A 134 11.24 0.70 -1.74
CA LEU A 134 11.77 0.09 -2.97
C LEU A 134 10.81 0.29 -4.16
N ARG A 135 9.50 0.11 -3.93
CA ARG A 135 8.48 0.38 -4.96
C ARG A 135 8.45 1.86 -5.37
N LEU A 136 8.58 2.78 -4.40
CA LEU A 136 8.64 4.21 -4.68
C LEU A 136 9.89 4.59 -5.49
N ALA A 137 11.04 3.97 -5.25
CA ALA A 137 12.25 4.18 -6.04
C ALA A 137 12.08 3.73 -7.49
N LEU A 138 11.50 2.54 -7.70
CA LEU A 138 11.17 2.06 -9.05
C LEU A 138 10.15 2.98 -9.74
N PHE A 139 9.11 3.40 -9.03
CA PHE A 139 8.12 4.34 -9.56
C PHE A 139 8.76 5.66 -10.02
N ALA A 140 9.71 6.20 -9.24
CA ALA A 140 10.45 7.39 -9.62
C ALA A 140 11.27 7.19 -10.91
N LEU A 141 11.89 6.02 -11.09
CA LEU A 141 12.61 5.69 -12.32
C LEU A 141 11.69 5.55 -13.52
N VAL A 142 10.57 4.85 -13.38
CA VAL A 142 9.57 4.70 -14.45
C VAL A 142 9.00 6.07 -14.84
N LYS A 143 8.83 6.99 -13.87
CA LYS A 143 8.39 8.36 -14.14
C LYS A 143 9.33 9.15 -15.03
N GLU A 144 10.63 8.95 -14.88
CA GLU A 144 11.63 9.61 -15.73
C GLU A 144 11.67 9.05 -17.15
N ILE A 145 11.49 7.72 -17.29
CA ILE A 145 11.58 7.04 -18.58
C ILE A 145 10.27 7.17 -19.38
N ALA A 146 9.13 6.87 -18.74
CA ALA A 146 7.82 6.80 -19.38
C ALA A 146 6.73 7.33 -18.43
N PRO A 147 6.55 8.66 -18.34
CA PRO A 147 5.52 9.26 -17.48
C PRO A 147 4.09 8.88 -17.90
N GLU A 148 3.88 8.48 -19.15
CA GLU A 148 2.59 8.04 -19.67
C GLU A 148 2.16 6.68 -19.09
N TYR A 149 3.12 5.77 -18.88
CA TYR A 149 2.85 4.42 -18.40
C TYR A 149 2.36 4.37 -16.93
N ILE A 150 2.54 5.46 -16.18
CA ILE A 150 2.17 5.56 -14.76
C ILE A 150 0.67 5.56 -14.53
N TYR A 151 -0.11 6.13 -15.44
CA TYR A 151 -1.54 6.32 -15.23
C TYR A 151 -2.32 5.28 -16.02
N GLU A 152 -3.07 4.44 -15.34
CA GLU A 152 -4.13 3.67 -15.99
C GLU A 152 -5.27 4.63 -16.29
N ASN A 153 -5.67 4.71 -17.56
CA ASN A 153 -6.90 5.40 -17.94
C ASN A 153 -8.06 4.74 -17.17
N PRO A 154 -8.73 5.43 -16.24
CA PRO A 154 -9.85 4.84 -15.51
C PRO A 154 -11.13 4.70 -16.37
N MET A 155 -11.04 5.01 -17.67
CA MET A 155 -12.11 4.79 -18.64
C MET A 155 -11.73 3.64 -19.57
N GLY A 156 -11.98 2.41 -19.13
CA GLY A 156 -12.26 1.29 -20.02
C GLY A 156 -13.64 1.45 -20.67
N ILE A 157 -13.92 2.61 -21.26
CA ILE A 157 -15.06 2.79 -22.15
C ILE A 157 -14.53 2.49 -23.54
N ASP A 158 -14.82 1.27 -24.00
CA ASP A 158 -14.72 0.86 -25.39
C ASP A 158 -15.61 1.78 -26.24
N LEU A 159 -15.02 2.82 -26.82
CA LEU A 159 -15.66 3.72 -27.79
C LEU A 159 -15.66 3.07 -29.18
N GLY A 160 -16.04 1.78 -29.24
CA GLY A 160 -16.06 0.96 -30.45
C GLY A 160 -17.45 0.60 -30.94
N GLN A 161 -18.53 1.07 -30.29
CA GLN A 161 -19.89 0.66 -30.66
C GLN A 161 -20.89 1.82 -30.75
N THR A 162 -20.66 2.71 -31.71
CA THR A 162 -21.74 3.55 -32.25
C THR A 162 -22.57 2.72 -33.22
N GLY A 163 -23.55 1.98 -32.70
CA GLY A 163 -24.66 1.49 -33.51
C GLY A 163 -25.45 2.68 -34.09
N PRO A 164 -26.05 2.54 -35.29
CA PRO A 164 -26.71 3.64 -35.97
C PRO A 164 -27.95 4.09 -35.21
N ILE A 165 -27.96 5.33 -34.72
CA ILE A 165 -29.10 5.92 -34.02
C ILE A 165 -30.10 6.39 -35.09
N THR A 166 -31.26 5.75 -35.13
CA THR A 166 -32.40 6.13 -35.98
C THR A 166 -32.92 7.51 -35.63
N ALA A 167 -33.20 8.28 -36.68
CA ALA A 167 -33.80 9.61 -36.62
C ALA A 167 -35.27 9.50 -36.21
N ASP A 168 -35.61 9.83 -34.97
CA ASP A 168 -36.91 10.38 -34.68
C ASP A 168 -36.85 11.41 -33.54
N GLY A 169 -37.48 12.55 -33.78
CA GLY A 169 -37.29 13.78 -33.04
C GLY A 169 -38.15 13.86 -31.80
N SER A 170 -37.55 13.66 -30.64
CA SER A 170 -38.08 14.20 -29.38
C SER A 170 -36.94 14.59 -28.47
N GLN A 171 -36.95 15.88 -28.13
CA GLN A 171 -35.86 16.63 -27.54
C GLN A 171 -35.50 16.12 -26.14
N LEU A 172 -34.25 15.67 -25.99
CA LEU A 172 -33.48 15.91 -24.77
C LEU A 172 -32.22 16.65 -25.21
N GLN A 173 -32.18 17.96 -24.92
CA GLN A 173 -30.97 18.75 -24.99
C GLN A 173 -29.95 18.16 -24.00
N VAL A 174 -29.13 17.23 -24.45
CA VAL A 174 -27.82 17.00 -23.86
C VAL A 174 -26.93 18.08 -24.42
N GLN A 175 -26.70 19.11 -23.61
CA GLN A 175 -25.77 20.20 -23.84
C GLN A 175 -24.38 19.62 -24.18
N TYR A 176 -24.04 19.58 -25.47
CA TYR A 176 -22.68 19.34 -25.93
C TYR A 176 -21.82 20.54 -25.56
N ASN A 177 -21.11 20.46 -24.43
CA ASN A 177 -20.07 21.43 -24.08
C ASN A 177 -18.79 20.80 -23.51
N HIS A 178 -18.52 19.53 -23.83
CA HIS A 178 -17.20 18.94 -23.65
C HIS A 178 -16.51 18.77 -25.01
N LEU A 179 -16.24 19.88 -25.68
CA LEU A 179 -15.18 19.95 -26.67
C LEU A 179 -14.31 21.12 -26.25
N VAL A 180 -13.07 20.80 -25.85
CA VAL A 180 -12.06 21.69 -25.25
C VAL A 180 -12.24 21.96 -23.74
N ALA A 181 -12.03 20.90 -22.93
CA ALA A 181 -11.49 21.13 -21.59
C ALA A 181 -9.98 21.47 -21.74
N PRO A 182 -9.48 22.59 -21.20
CA PRO A 182 -8.03 22.83 -21.15
C PRO A 182 -7.39 21.70 -20.36
N SER A 183 -6.38 21.05 -20.95
CA SER A 183 -5.75 19.81 -20.50
C SER A 183 -5.29 19.79 -19.02
N ALA A 184 -5.24 20.95 -18.35
CA ALA A 184 -4.92 21.08 -16.93
C ALA A 184 -6.08 20.70 -15.98
N MET A 185 -7.34 20.77 -16.40
CA MET A 185 -8.48 20.56 -15.48
C MET A 185 -8.83 19.07 -15.29
N LEU A 186 -8.37 18.19 -16.19
CA LEU A 186 -8.49 16.73 -16.10
C LEU A 186 -7.33 16.07 -15.33
N ALA A 187 -6.53 16.86 -14.59
CA ALA A 187 -5.39 16.37 -13.81
C ALA A 187 -5.76 15.92 -12.38
N HIS A 188 -6.93 16.34 -11.86
CA HIS A 188 -7.30 16.10 -10.46
C HIS A 188 -8.42 15.06 -10.26
N THR A 189 -8.95 14.49 -11.33
CA THR A 189 -9.94 13.41 -11.24
C THR A 189 -9.24 12.06 -11.15
N SER A 190 -8.98 11.61 -9.92
CA SER A 190 -8.73 10.20 -9.52
C SER A 190 -8.18 9.26 -10.63
N ARG A 191 -7.05 9.61 -11.25
CA ARG A 191 -6.36 8.69 -12.16
C ARG A 191 -5.68 7.63 -11.28
N LYS A 192 -6.06 6.37 -11.45
CA LYS A 192 -5.40 5.28 -10.75
C LYS A 192 -3.98 5.16 -11.32
N THR A 193 -2.99 5.17 -10.45
CA THR A 193 -1.61 4.89 -10.83
C THR A 193 -1.42 3.38 -10.93
N LYS A 194 -0.61 2.93 -11.89
CA LYS A 194 -0.19 1.53 -11.96
C LYS A 194 0.61 1.15 -10.72
N ASP A 195 0.29 -0.02 -10.17
CA ASP A 195 1.06 -0.61 -9.09
C ASP A 195 2.22 -1.42 -9.68
N PHE A 196 3.43 -1.03 -9.30
CA PHE A 196 4.63 -1.74 -9.72
C PHE A 196 5.10 -2.72 -8.64
N HIS A 197 5.67 -3.83 -9.10
CA HIS A 197 6.15 -4.92 -8.27
C HIS A 197 7.63 -5.18 -8.52
N LEU A 198 8.31 -5.61 -7.47
CA LEU A 198 9.71 -5.98 -7.49
C LEU A 198 9.80 -7.48 -7.17
N ALA A 199 10.53 -8.20 -8.01
CA ALA A 199 10.81 -9.62 -7.82
C ALA A 199 12.32 -9.82 -7.70
N PHE A 200 12.77 -10.20 -6.50
CA PHE A 200 14.17 -10.56 -6.26
C PHE A 200 14.41 -12.02 -6.63
N HIS A 201 15.52 -12.29 -7.32
CA HIS A 201 15.94 -13.64 -7.65
C HIS A 201 17.43 -13.85 -7.32
N SER A 202 17.86 -15.11 -7.38
CA SER A 202 19.24 -15.51 -7.09
C SER A 202 19.70 -15.15 -5.68
N LEU A 203 18.85 -15.42 -4.68
CA LEU A 203 19.21 -15.25 -3.28
C LEU A 203 20.24 -16.32 -2.87
N ALA A 204 21.31 -15.90 -2.21
CA ALA A 204 22.37 -16.80 -1.77
C ALA A 204 21.92 -17.75 -0.63
N LEU A 205 20.97 -17.30 0.20
CA LEU A 205 20.41 -18.11 1.30
C LEU A 205 19.11 -18.76 0.85
N VAL A 206 19.18 -20.08 0.68
CA VAL A 206 18.04 -20.94 0.41
C VAL A 206 17.74 -21.74 1.67
N ASP A 207 16.66 -21.39 2.35
CA ASP A 207 16.17 -22.11 3.52
C ASP A 207 15.29 -23.29 3.10
N SER A 208 15.31 -24.36 3.89
CA SER A 208 14.29 -25.41 3.77
C SER A 208 13.00 -24.95 4.41
N ILE A 209 11.85 -25.47 3.94
CA ILE A 209 10.56 -25.25 4.59
C ILE A 209 10.54 -25.68 6.07
N ARG A 210 11.43 -26.62 6.46
CA ARG A 210 11.58 -27.06 7.85
C ARG A 210 12.35 -26.07 8.73
N ASP A 211 13.17 -25.24 8.11
CA ASP A 211 13.99 -24.24 8.80
C ASP A 211 13.27 -22.90 8.95
N MET A 212 12.12 -22.74 8.29
CA MET A 212 11.25 -21.58 8.47
C MET A 212 10.77 -21.46 9.91
N ARG A 213 11.16 -20.36 10.57
CA ARG A 213 10.73 -20.01 11.93
C ARG A 213 10.17 -18.60 11.96
N MET A 214 9.53 -18.23 13.07
CA MET A 214 9.02 -16.87 13.29
C MET A 214 10.11 -15.78 13.19
N THR A 215 11.38 -16.15 13.37
CA THR A 215 12.53 -15.25 13.19
C THR A 215 12.80 -14.87 11.74
N SER A 216 12.25 -15.61 10.77
CA SER A 216 12.38 -15.35 9.34
C SER A 216 11.25 -14.45 8.80
N VAL A 217 10.28 -14.07 9.64
CA VAL A 217 9.18 -13.19 9.25
C VAL A 217 9.70 -11.79 8.93
N GLY A 218 9.25 -11.24 7.80
CA GLY A 218 9.64 -9.90 7.34
C GLY A 218 11.04 -9.81 6.71
N ARG A 219 11.75 -10.94 6.61
CA ARG A 219 13.07 -11.09 5.96
C ARG A 219 12.92 -11.60 4.53
N LEU A 220 13.95 -11.39 3.72
CA LEU A 220 14.03 -11.96 2.39
C LEU A 220 14.72 -13.33 2.47
N THR A 221 14.01 -14.40 2.12
CA THR A 221 14.52 -15.78 2.15
C THR A 221 14.06 -16.51 0.89
N ALA A 222 14.96 -17.26 0.24
CA ALA A 222 14.54 -18.24 -0.76
C ALA A 222 14.15 -19.53 -0.06
N ILE A 223 13.09 -20.19 -0.53
CA ILE A 223 12.64 -21.47 0.03
C ILE A 223 12.77 -22.52 -1.08
N SER A 224 13.50 -23.60 -0.82
CA SER A 224 13.57 -24.74 -1.74
C SER A 224 12.57 -25.82 -1.33
N GLY A 225 11.78 -26.29 -2.27
CA GLY A 225 10.85 -27.40 -2.10
C GLY A 225 10.53 -28.08 -3.42
N THR A 226 10.18 -29.37 -3.38
CA THR A 226 9.55 -30.07 -4.50
C THR A 226 8.07 -29.69 -4.52
N ASP A 227 7.59 -29.17 -5.65
CA ASP A 227 6.28 -28.52 -5.79
C ASP A 227 5.11 -29.30 -5.16
N ILE A 228 4.52 -28.69 -4.12
CA ILE A 228 3.07 -28.50 -4.03
C ILE A 228 2.88 -26.99 -3.91
N MET A 229 2.52 -26.36 -5.03
CA MET A 229 2.24 -24.95 -5.22
C MET A 229 1.47 -24.32 -4.04
N ILE A 230 2.08 -23.38 -3.33
CA ILE A 230 1.37 -22.41 -2.47
C ILE A 230 1.97 -21.01 -2.65
N ILE A 231 1.33 -20.24 -3.52
CA ILE A 231 1.40 -18.77 -3.57
C ILE A 231 0.51 -18.26 -2.44
N TYR A 232 1.00 -17.43 -1.52
CA TYR A 232 0.15 -16.42 -0.88
C TYR A 232 0.88 -15.09 -0.64
N LYS A 233 0.34 -14.09 -1.33
CA LYS A 233 0.31 -12.67 -1.00
C LYS A 233 -0.28 -12.51 0.40
N VAL A 234 0.51 -11.99 1.35
CA VAL A 234 -0.01 -11.57 2.66
C VAL A 234 -0.39 -10.09 2.54
N LEU A 235 -1.68 -9.84 2.80
CA LEU A 235 -2.34 -8.53 2.87
C LEU A 235 -1.63 -7.56 3.81
#